data_AF-A0A7Y4QMF0-F1
#
_entry.id   AF-A0A7Y4QMF0-F1
#
_cell.length_a   1.000
_cell.length_b   1.000
_cell.length_c   1.000
_cell.angle_alpha   90.00
_cell.angle_beta   90.00
_cell.angle_gamma   90.00
#
_symmetry.space_group_name_H-M   'P 1'
#
loop_
_entity.id
_entity.type
_entity.pdbx_description
1 polymer ?
#
loop_
_entity_poly.entity_id
_entity_poly.type
_entity_poly.pdbx_seq_one_letter_code
_entity_poly.pdbx_strand_id
1 'polypeptide(L)'
;MKTKHKASRGFTLIEIMIVVAIIGILAAISIPNLLGAIERARKQTCAVNRLNINGAKLRWSIENNQPASATPTEEDLFGKNPYLEHKPNCPAGGAYALGAVQEKCTCSYVKHEN
;
A
#
# COMPACT_ATOMS: atom_id res chain seq x y z
N MET A 1 -39.26 13.52 -53.29
CA MET A 1 -39.25 13.74 -51.83
C MET A 1 -37.83 14.15 -51.44
N LYS A 2 -37.58 15.43 -51.11
CA LYS A 2 -36.22 15.93 -50.81
C LYS A 2 -35.97 15.83 -49.30
N THR A 3 -35.15 14.88 -48.87
CA THR A 3 -34.71 14.71 -47.47
C THR A 3 -33.67 15.79 -47.15
N LYS A 4 -33.99 16.69 -46.21
CA LYS A 4 -33.01 17.68 -45.72
C LYS A 4 -32.01 16.96 -44.83
N HIS A 5 -30.78 16.75 -45.33
CA HIS A 5 -29.67 16.33 -44.48
C HIS A 5 -29.40 17.43 -43.43
N LYS A 6 -29.60 17.10 -42.15
CA LYS A 6 -29.19 17.96 -41.04
C LYS A 6 -27.66 18.04 -41.08
N ALA A 7 -27.10 19.21 -41.29
CA ALA A 7 -25.65 19.40 -41.24
C ALA A 7 -25.17 19.06 -39.81
N SER A 8 -24.40 17.98 -39.68
CA SER A 8 -23.71 17.66 -38.44
C SER A 8 -22.68 18.74 -38.16
N ARG A 9 -22.84 19.49 -37.07
CA ARG A 9 -21.81 20.42 -36.59
C ARG A 9 -20.65 19.57 -36.08
N GLY A 10 -19.51 19.62 -36.76
CA GLY A 10 -18.28 18.97 -36.31
C GLY A 10 -17.65 19.72 -35.14
N PHE A 11 -16.90 19.00 -34.32
CA PHE A 11 -16.10 19.55 -33.23
C PHE A 11 -14.99 20.44 -33.82
N THR A 12 -14.77 21.63 -33.27
CA THR A 12 -13.70 22.51 -33.75
C THR A 12 -12.35 22.08 -33.15
N LEU A 13 -11.26 22.27 -33.90
CA LEU A 13 -9.91 22.00 -33.38
C LEU A 13 -9.61 22.84 -32.13
N ILE A 14 -10.11 24.08 -32.10
CA ILE A 14 -9.91 24.99 -30.96
C ILE A 14 -10.62 24.52 -29.69
N GLU A 15 -11.82 23.92 -29.79
CA GLU A 15 -12.49 23.34 -28.64
C GLU A 15 -11.68 22.20 -28.02
N ILE A 16 -11.10 21.30 -28.83
CA ILE A 16 -10.23 20.24 -28.31
C ILE A 16 -8.98 20.83 -27.66
N MET A 17 -8.36 21.84 -28.28
CA MET A 17 -7.15 22.47 -27.74
C MET A 17 -7.36 23.08 -26.36
N ILE A 18 -8.46 23.79 -26.14
CA ILE A 18 -8.76 24.40 -24.83
C ILE A 18 -9.01 23.32 -23.78
N VAL A 19 -9.74 22.25 -24.14
CA VAL A 19 -10.03 21.14 -23.23
C VAL A 19 -8.75 20.43 -22.78
N VAL A 20 -7.85 20.09 -23.71
CA VAL A 20 -6.59 19.42 -23.33
C VAL A 20 -5.66 20.34 -22.56
N ALA A 21 -5.69 21.66 -22.81
CA ALA A 21 -4.92 22.63 -22.03
C ALA A 21 -5.38 22.67 -20.56
N ILE A 22 -6.69 22.71 -20.32
CA ILE A 22 -7.26 22.71 -18.96
C ILE A 22 -6.95 21.38 -18.25
N ILE A 23 -7.16 20.24 -18.92
CA ILE A 23 -6.83 18.92 -18.36
C ILE A 23 -5.33 18.83 -18.04
N GLY A 24 -4.46 19.36 -18.90
CA GLY A 24 -3.02 19.40 -18.69
C GLY A 24 -2.62 20.17 -17.44
N ILE A 25 -3.20 21.36 -17.22
CA ILE A 25 -2.94 22.19 -16.04
C ILE A 25 -3.39 21.46 -14.75
N LEU A 26 -4.59 20.87 -14.76
CA LEU A 26 -5.11 20.13 -13.62
C LEU A 26 -4.24 18.90 -13.32
N ALA A 27 -3.91 18.11 -14.34
CA ALA A 27 -3.06 16.92 -14.21
C ALA A 27 -1.67 17.26 -13.66
N ALA A 28 -1.06 18.36 -14.11
CA ALA A 28 0.27 18.78 -13.67
C ALA A 28 0.33 19.04 -12.15
N ILE A 29 -0.76 19.56 -11.56
CA ILE A 29 -0.83 19.81 -10.11
C ILE A 29 -1.28 18.55 -9.36
N SER A 30 -2.26 17.81 -9.90
CA SER A 30 -2.87 16.67 -9.21
C SER A 30 -1.98 15.43 -9.14
N ILE A 31 -1.26 15.09 -10.21
CA ILE A 31 -0.43 13.87 -10.29
C ILE A 31 0.67 13.82 -9.21
N PRO A 32 1.54 14.83 -9.02
CA PRO A 32 2.60 14.74 -8.02
C PRO A 32 2.06 14.60 -6.59
N ASN A 33 0.95 15.28 -6.30
CA ASN A 33 0.29 15.17 -5.00
C ASN A 33 -0.25 13.75 -4.76
N LEU A 34 -0.90 13.16 -5.77
CA LEU A 34 -1.41 11.79 -5.69
C LEU A 34 -0.29 10.77 -5.46
N LEU A 35 0.82 10.88 -6.19
CA LEU A 35 1.97 9.97 -6.02
C LEU A 35 2.55 10.06 -4.60
N GLY A 36 2.66 11.26 -4.05
CA GLY A 36 3.09 11.46 -2.67
C GLY A 36 2.12 10.86 -1.64
N ALA A 37 0.81 10.99 -1.87
CA ALA A 37 -0.21 10.40 -1.00
C ALA A 37 -0.17 8.87 -1.00
N ILE A 38 0.00 8.25 -2.18
CA ILE A 38 0.12 6.79 -2.30
C ILE A 38 1.35 6.28 -1.54
N GLU A 39 2.49 6.95 -1.66
CA GLU A 39 3.70 6.53 -0.95
C GLU A 39 3.55 6.63 0.57
N ARG A 40 2.91 7.70 1.07
CA ARG A 40 2.60 7.84 2.50
C ARG A 40 1.67 6.75 2.98
N ALA A 41 0.62 6.44 2.22
CA ALA A 41 -0.31 5.36 2.53
C ALA A 41 0.42 4.00 2.61
N ARG A 42 1.28 3.69 1.63
CA ARG A 42 2.12 2.47 1.63
C ARG A 42 2.98 2.37 2.88
N LYS A 43 3.63 3.48 3.28
CA LYS A 43 4.45 3.53 4.49
C LYS A 43 3.62 3.32 5.75
N GLN A 44 2.46 3.96 5.87
CA GLN A 44 1.56 3.81 7.01
C GLN A 44 1.02 2.38 7.13
N THR A 45 0.55 1.79 6.03
CA THR A 45 0.12 0.38 6.01
C THR A 45 1.25 -0.54 6.42
N CYS A 46 2.47 -0.31 5.92
CA CYS A 46 3.62 -1.11 6.31
C CYS A 46 3.94 -1.00 7.81
N ALA A 47 3.84 0.20 8.40
CA ALA A 47 4.04 0.40 9.83
C ALA A 47 2.98 -0.33 10.67
N VAL A 48 1.71 -0.25 10.28
CA VAL A 48 0.61 -0.97 10.96
C VAL A 48 0.81 -2.49 10.87
N ASN A 49 1.18 -3.01 9.71
CA ASN A 49 1.47 -4.43 9.54
C ASN A 49 2.61 -4.90 10.47
N ARG A 50 3.71 -4.13 10.58
CA ARG A 50 4.82 -4.42 11.50
C ARG A 50 4.35 -4.41 12.96
N LEU A 51 3.49 -3.49 13.35
CA LEU A 51 2.91 -3.43 14.70
C LEU A 51 2.03 -4.65 15.00
N ASN A 52 1.18 -5.05 14.05
CA ASN A 52 0.35 -6.25 14.18
C ASN A 52 1.20 -7.52 14.33
N ILE A 53 2.27 -7.64 13.53
CA ILE A 53 3.26 -8.72 13.66
C ILE A 53 3.92 -8.70 15.05
N ASN A 54 4.38 -7.54 15.53
CA ASN A 54 4.99 -7.44 16.85
C ASN A 54 4.01 -7.83 17.98
N GLY A 55 2.75 -7.43 17.86
CA GLY A 55 1.69 -7.87 18.78
C GLY A 55 1.48 -9.38 18.76
N ALA A 56 1.48 -9.98 17.57
CA ALA A 56 1.39 -11.43 17.39
C ALA A 56 2.58 -12.17 18.03
N LYS A 57 3.81 -11.68 17.80
CA LYS A 57 5.04 -12.21 18.43
C LYS A 57 4.95 -12.18 19.95
N LEU A 58 4.46 -11.08 20.52
CA LEU A 58 4.30 -10.95 21.96
C LEU A 58 3.28 -11.93 22.53
N ARG A 59 2.12 -12.10 21.86
CA ARG A 59 1.10 -13.07 22.28
C ARG A 59 1.64 -14.50 22.25
N TRP A 60 2.30 -14.88 21.15
CA TRP A 60 2.98 -16.17 21.03
C TRP A 60 3.97 -16.42 22.16
N SER A 61 4.78 -15.41 22.52
CA SER A 61 5.75 -15.49 23.61
C SER A 61 5.09 -15.73 24.97
N ILE A 62 3.99 -15.05 25.26
CA ILE A 62 3.24 -15.20 26.51
C ILE A 62 2.61 -16.58 26.60
N GLU A 63 1.95 -17.05 25.54
CA GLU A 63 1.24 -18.33 25.54
C GLU A 63 2.17 -19.54 25.58
N ASN A 64 3.32 -19.47 24.91
CA ASN A 64 4.30 -20.56 24.85
C ASN A 64 5.40 -20.43 25.91
N ASN A 65 5.28 -19.47 26.83
CA ASN A 65 6.26 -19.17 27.88
C ASN A 65 7.70 -19.02 27.32
N GLN A 66 7.82 -18.37 26.16
CA GLN A 66 9.09 -18.17 25.45
C GLN A 66 9.75 -16.87 25.93
N PRO A 67 11.09 -16.85 26.06
CA PRO A 67 11.82 -15.65 26.45
C PRO A 67 11.73 -14.57 25.36
N ALA A 68 11.97 -13.32 25.75
CA ALA A 68 11.93 -12.18 24.82
C ALA A 68 13.00 -12.24 23.71
N SER A 69 14.04 -13.06 23.89
CA SER A 69 15.07 -13.33 22.87
C SER A 69 14.68 -14.41 21.86
N ALA A 70 13.59 -15.15 22.08
CA ALA A 70 13.13 -16.17 21.15
C ALA A 70 12.66 -15.54 19.84
N THR A 71 12.97 -16.19 18.73
CA THR A 71 12.52 -15.79 17.38
C THR A 71 11.41 -16.74 16.93
N PRO A 72 10.16 -16.27 16.79
CA PRO A 72 9.09 -17.11 16.26
C PRO A 72 9.33 -17.42 14.79
N THR A 73 8.96 -18.62 14.37
CA THR A 73 8.97 -19.02 12.96
C THR A 73 7.74 -18.49 12.23
N GLU A 74 7.73 -18.56 10.90
CA GLU A 74 6.54 -18.15 10.14
C GLU A 74 5.36 -19.10 10.40
N GLU A 75 5.63 -20.36 10.64
CA GLU A 75 4.64 -21.38 10.99
C GLU A 75 3.96 -21.08 12.33
N ASP A 76 4.71 -20.56 13.31
CA ASP A 76 4.19 -20.21 14.63
C ASP A 76 3.18 -19.06 14.57
N LEU A 77 3.39 -18.09 13.68
CA LEU A 77 2.55 -16.89 13.60
C LEU A 77 1.43 -17.01 12.56
N PHE A 78 1.69 -17.71 11.45
CA PHE A 78 0.83 -17.74 10.26
C PHE A 78 0.38 -19.16 9.86
N GLY A 79 0.75 -20.18 10.63
CA GLY A 79 0.41 -21.57 10.35
C GLY A 79 -1.03 -21.94 10.70
N LYS A 80 -1.21 -23.14 11.28
CA LYS A 80 -2.54 -23.75 11.48
C LYS A 80 -3.39 -23.07 12.56
N ASN A 81 -2.74 -22.50 13.58
CA ASN A 81 -3.38 -21.74 14.66
C ASN A 81 -2.79 -20.32 14.66
N PRO A 82 -3.18 -19.48 13.69
CA PRO A 82 -2.47 -18.24 13.45
C PRO A 82 -2.85 -17.16 14.46
N TYR A 83 -1.86 -16.38 14.87
CA TYR A 83 -2.07 -15.16 15.66
C TYR A 83 -2.52 -13.97 14.79
N LEU A 84 -2.35 -14.10 13.47
CA LEU A 84 -2.79 -13.16 12.44
C LEU A 84 -3.55 -13.92 11.37
N GLU A 85 -4.81 -13.54 11.11
CA GLU A 85 -5.70 -14.24 10.16
C GLU A 85 -5.10 -14.43 8.75
N HIS A 86 -4.23 -13.51 8.34
CA HIS A 86 -3.47 -13.61 7.10
C HIS A 86 -2.06 -13.06 7.29
N LYS A 87 -1.09 -13.63 6.57
CA LYS A 87 0.26 -13.07 6.48
C LYS A 87 0.17 -11.70 5.77
N PRO A 88 0.48 -10.59 6.45
CA PRO A 88 0.43 -9.29 5.80
C PRO A 88 1.54 -9.19 4.75
N ASN A 89 1.22 -8.59 3.61
CA ASN A 89 2.17 -8.29 2.55
C ASN A 89 2.50 -6.80 2.55
N CYS A 90 3.75 -6.45 2.27
CA CYS A 90 4.11 -5.04 2.12
C CYS A 90 3.51 -4.49 0.81
N PRO A 91 2.78 -3.36 0.83
CA PRO A 91 2.18 -2.78 -0.38
C PRO A 91 3.22 -2.20 -1.37
N ALA A 92 4.49 -2.12 -0.96
CA ALA A 92 5.62 -1.75 -1.82
C ALA A 92 6.46 -2.95 -2.28
N GLY A 93 6.06 -4.19 -1.92
CA GLY A 93 6.76 -5.42 -2.32
C GLY A 93 7.91 -5.86 -1.41
N GLY A 94 8.08 -5.23 -0.25
CA GLY A 94 9.06 -5.67 0.77
C GLY A 94 8.63 -6.94 1.52
N ALA A 95 9.61 -7.66 2.06
CA ALA A 95 9.40 -8.78 2.97
C ALA A 95 9.54 -8.33 4.43
N TYR A 96 8.78 -8.97 5.33
CA TYR A 96 8.86 -8.72 6.76
C TYR A 96 9.84 -9.68 7.42
N ALA A 97 10.85 -9.15 8.12
CA ALA A 97 11.72 -9.94 8.97
C ALA A 97 11.18 -9.91 10.41
N LEU A 98 10.87 -11.08 10.96
CA LEU A 98 10.23 -11.18 12.28
C LEU A 98 11.19 -10.72 13.39
N GLY A 99 12.43 -11.22 13.43
CA GLY A 99 13.38 -10.95 14.51
C GLY A 99 12.95 -11.54 15.86
N ALA A 100 13.76 -11.35 16.90
CA ALA A 100 13.43 -11.83 18.26
C ALA A 100 12.21 -11.11 18.81
N VAL A 101 11.45 -11.70 19.75
CA VAL A 101 10.23 -11.09 20.31
C VAL A 101 10.45 -9.64 20.80
N GLN A 102 11.58 -9.38 21.44
CA GLN A 102 11.99 -8.05 21.93
C GLN A 102 12.38 -7.07 20.80
N GLU A 103 12.69 -7.56 19.62
CA GLU A 103 13.07 -6.75 18.47
C GLU A 103 11.83 -6.40 17.65
N LYS A 104 11.84 -5.19 17.09
CA LYS A 104 10.77 -4.78 16.18
C LYS A 104 10.92 -5.53 14.86
N CYS A 105 9.83 -6.07 14.35
CA CYS A 105 9.75 -6.57 12.98
C CYS A 105 10.18 -5.45 12.01
N THR A 106 11.05 -5.77 11.06
CA THR A 106 11.56 -4.84 10.04
C THR A 106 11.01 -5.21 8.66
N CYS A 107 11.01 -4.25 7.74
CA CYS A 107 10.62 -4.45 6.36
C CYS A 107 11.84 -4.24 5.46
N SER A 108 12.06 -5.11 4.49
CA SER A 108 13.21 -5.03 3.57
C SER A 108 13.15 -3.86 2.58
N TYR A 109 12.03 -3.12 2.53
CA TYR A 109 11.87 -1.98 1.64
C TYR A 109 12.41 -0.70 2.29
N VAL A 110 13.50 -0.17 1.72
CA VAL A 110 14.30 0.95 2.26
C VAL A 110 13.48 2.17 2.69
N LYS A 111 12.40 2.52 1.97
CA LYS A 111 11.58 3.70 2.33
C LYS A 111 10.69 3.50 3.56
N HIS A 112 10.58 2.27 4.05
CA HIS A 112 9.76 1.87 5.21
C HIS A 112 10.59 1.48 6.44
N GLU A 113 11.90 1.71 6.42
CA GLU A 113 12.87 1.19 7.40
C GLU A 113 12.89 1.92 8.76
N ASN A 114 11.99 2.88 8.99
CA ASN A 114 11.79 3.50 10.32
C ASN A 114 10.51 2.95 10.96
#